data_AF-A0A821IYA4-F1
#
_entry.id   AF-A0A821IYA4-F1
#
_cell.length_a   1.000
_cell.length_b   1.000
_cell.length_c   1.000
_cell.angle_alpha   90.00
_cell.angle_beta   90.00
_cell.angle_gamma   90.00
#
_symmetry.space_group_name_H-M   'P 1'
#
loop_
_entity.id
_entity.type
_entity.pdbx_description
1 polymer ?
#
loop_
_entity_poly.entity_id
_entity_poly.type
_entity_poly.pdbx_seq_one_letter_code
_entity_poly.pdbx_strand_id
1 'polypeptide(L)' 'KYNTRLTKPRENFVAFMKELKLSYPKQIDKALPANLICGLLPDP' A
#
# COMPACT_ATOMS: atom_id res chain seq x y z
N LYS A 1 8.07 16.55 14.97
CA LYS A 1 6.72 16.00 14.65
C LYS A 1 6.31 16.46 13.25
N TYR A 2 6.75 15.77 12.19
CA TYR A 2 6.47 16.20 10.81
C TYR A 2 5.54 15.25 10.05
N ASN A 3 5.53 13.96 10.38
CA ASN A 3 4.62 13.00 9.77
C ASN A 3 3.24 13.05 10.44
N THR A 4 2.21 13.47 9.71
CA THR A 4 0.85 13.64 10.24
C THR A 4 0.14 12.32 10.59
N ARG A 5 0.63 11.18 10.10
CA ARG A 5 0.06 9.84 10.34
C ARG A 5 0.74 9.16 11.52
N LEU A 6 2.07 9.09 11.49
CA LEU A 6 2.89 8.32 12.43
C LEU A 6 3.18 9.06 13.75
N THR A 7 2.72 10.29 13.89
CA THR A 7 2.79 11.04 15.16
C THR A 7 1.57 10.84 16.06
N LYS A 8 0.55 10.11 15.60
CA LYS A 8 -0.64 9.76 16.37
C LYS A 8 -0.38 8.53 17.24
N PRO A 9 -1.10 8.36 18.37
CA PRO A 9 -1.15 7.09 19.10
C PRO A 9 -1.54 5.93 18.17
N ARG A 10 -1.05 4.72 18.47
CA ARG A 10 -1.23 3.53 17.63
C ARG A 10 -2.68 3.29 17.25
N GLU A 11 -3.59 3.34 18.23
CA GLU A 11 -5.02 3.08 18.02
C GLU A 11 -5.63 4.08 17.02
N ASN A 12 -5.33 5.36 17.20
CA ASN A 12 -5.78 6.42 16.30
C ASN A 12 -5.18 6.28 14.89
N PHE A 13 -3.92 5.84 14.78
CA PHE A 13 -3.29 5.54 13.49
C PHE A 13 -4.00 4.38 12.78
N VAL A 14 -4.26 3.28 13.50
CA VAL A 14 -4.90 2.09 12.92
C VAL A 14 -6.33 2.39 12.47
N ALA A 15 -7.13 3.10 13.29
CA ALA A 15 -8.48 3.52 12.90
C ALA A 15 -8.43 4.41 11.66
N PHE A 16 -7.57 5.42 11.66
CA PHE A 16 -7.39 6.33 10.52
C PHE A 16 -7.00 5.60 9.22
N MET A 17 -6.06 4.65 9.27
CA MET A 17 -5.62 3.93 8.07
C MET A 17 -6.69 3.00 7.49
N LYS A 18 -7.58 2.45 8.33
CA LYS A 18 -8.69 1.59 7.88
C LYS A 18 -9.79 2.36 7.15
N GLU A 19 -9.96 3.63 7.49
CA GLU A 19 -11.02 4.49 6.92
C GLU A 19 -10.61 5.18 5.61
N LEU A 20 -9.37 4.98 5.15
CA LEU A 20 -8.92 5.52 3.88
C LEU A 20 -9.70 4.86 2.73
N LYS A 21 -10.69 5.57 2.20
CA LYS A 21 -11.53 5.18 1.04
C LYS A 21 -10.75 5.27 -0.29
N LEU A 22 -9.62 4.59 -0.36
CA LEU A 22 -8.76 4.60 -1.55
C LEU A 22 -9.36 3.69 -2.62
N SER A 23 -9.17 4.08 -3.88
CA SER A 23 -9.48 3.22 -5.01
C SER A 23 -8.55 2.00 -5.04
N TYR A 24 -9.00 0.95 -5.73
CA TYR A 24 -8.16 -0.20 -5.98
C TYR A 24 -6.85 0.23 -6.69
N PRO A 25 -5.68 -0.24 -6.25
CA PRO A 25 -4.42 0.24 -6.81
C PRO A 25 -4.31 -0.08 -8.31
N LYS A 26 -4.04 0.94 -9.13
CA LYS A 26 -4.14 0.86 -10.60
C LYS A 26 -3.24 -0.17 -11.28
N GLN A 27 -2.15 -0.59 -10.63
CA GLN A 27 -1.13 -1.47 -11.22
C GLN A 27 -0.88 -2.74 -10.40
N ILE A 28 -1.67 -3.03 -9.35
CA ILE A 28 -1.36 -4.15 -8.45
C ILE A 28 -1.33 -5.49 -9.18
N ASP A 29 -2.25 -5.72 -10.11
CA ASP A 29 -2.36 -6.99 -10.84
C ASP A 29 -1.16 -7.26 -11.75
N LYS A 30 -0.50 -6.21 -12.24
CA LYS A 30 0.71 -6.32 -13.07
C LYS A 30 1.98 -6.27 -12.24
N ALA A 31 2.06 -5.33 -11.31
CA ALA A 31 3.26 -5.06 -10.53
C ALA A 31 3.52 -6.14 -9.48
N LEU A 32 2.48 -6.69 -8.84
CA LEU A 32 2.65 -7.69 -7.79
C LEU A 32 3.30 -8.98 -8.34
N PRO A 33 2.80 -9.62 -9.42
CA PRO A 33 3.44 -10.80 -9.99
C PRO A 33 4.89 -10.54 -10.41
N ALA A 34 5.16 -9.42 -11.09
CA ALA A 34 6.51 -9.08 -11.53
C ALA A 34 7.47 -8.87 -10.35
N ASN A 35 7.04 -8.15 -9.31
CA ASN A 35 7.87 -7.88 -8.13
C ASN A 35 8.16 -9.16 -7.31
N LEU A 36 7.25 -10.14 -7.30
CA LEU A 36 7.48 -11.44 -6.66
C LEU A 36 8.63 -12.22 -7.30
N ILE A 37 8.91 -11.96 -8.58
CA ILE A 37 10.01 -12.58 -9.34
C ILE A 37 11.10 -11.56 -9.69
N CYS A 38 11.33 -10.59 -8.81
CA CYS A 38 12.40 -9.60 -8.93
C CYS A 38 12.35 -8.75 -10.21
N GLY A 39 11.15 -8.43 -10.68
CA GLY A 39 10.93 -7.57 -11.85
C GLY A 39 10.97 -8.29 -13.20
N LEU A 40 11.08 -9.62 -13.21
CA LEU A 40 10.86 -10.41 -14.41
C LEU A 40 9.37 -10.36 -14.78
N LEU A 41 9.05 -10.28 -16.07
CA LEU A 41 7.67 -10.43 -16.52
C LEU A 41 7.42 -11.91 -16.77
N PRO A 42 6.31 -12.49 -16.28
CA PRO A 42 5.95 -13.84 -16.68
C PRO A 42 5.82 -13.87 -18.21
N ASP A 43 6.38 -14.92 -18.82
CA ASP A 43 6.26 -15.13 -20.27
C ASP A 43 4.77 -15.11 -20.67
N PRO A 44 4.42 -14.54 -21.84
CA PRO A 44 3.04 -14.37 -22.29
C PRO A 44 2.28 -15.69 -22.46
#